data_AF-A0A8B7RG47-F1
#
_entry.id   AF-A0A8B7RG47-F1
#
_cell.length_a   1.000
_cell.length_b   1.000
_cell.length_c   1.000
_cell.angle_alpha   90.00
_cell.angle_beta   90.00
_cell.angle_gamma   90.00
#
_symmetry.space_group_name_H-M   'P 1'
#
loop_
_entity.id
_entity.type
_entity.pdbx_description
1 polymer ?
#
loop_
_entity_poly.entity_id
_entity_poly.type
_entity_poly.pdbx_seq_one_letter_code
_entity_poly.pdbx_strand_id
1 'polypeptide(L)'
;MTGKPALPCLYSWKGVLLTCLPAARTRKRKEMSRQTATALPTGTSKCTPSQRVPALTGTTASNNDLASLFECPVCFDYVLPPILQCQSGHLVCSNCRPKLSCCPPCRGPLGSIRNLAMEKVANSVLFPCKYASSGCEITLPHTEKADHEELCEFRPYS
;
A
#
# COMPACT_ATOMS: atom_id res chain seq x y z
N MET A 1 -3.80 -19.77 -45.89
CA MET A 1 -4.56 -20.90 -45.32
C MET A 1 -3.58 -21.88 -44.70
N THR A 2 -3.29 -21.72 -43.41
CA THR A 2 -2.71 -22.68 -42.46
C THR A 2 -2.27 -21.87 -41.23
N GLY A 3 -2.76 -22.21 -40.03
CA GLY A 3 -2.21 -21.59 -38.81
C GLY A 3 -3.12 -21.56 -37.59
N LYS A 4 -3.24 -22.73 -36.92
CA LYS A 4 -3.60 -22.95 -35.50
C LYS A 4 -5.08 -22.83 -35.07
N PRO A 5 -5.74 -23.96 -34.77
CA PRO A 5 -6.85 -23.99 -33.83
C PRO A 5 -6.37 -24.01 -32.37
N ALA A 6 -7.19 -23.42 -31.51
CA ALA A 6 -7.05 -23.31 -30.07
C ALA A 6 -6.97 -24.68 -29.38
N LEU A 7 -6.09 -24.78 -28.37
CA LEU A 7 -6.06 -25.91 -27.43
C LEU A 7 -7.20 -25.75 -26.40
N PRO A 8 -7.92 -26.84 -26.05
CA PRO A 8 -9.02 -26.77 -25.11
C PRO A 8 -8.53 -26.94 -23.67
N CYS A 9 -9.10 -26.13 -22.77
CA CYS A 9 -9.03 -26.33 -21.32
C CYS A 9 -10.04 -27.43 -20.96
N LEU A 10 -9.59 -28.69 -20.91
CA LEU A 10 -10.42 -29.82 -20.48
C LEU A 10 -10.11 -30.20 -19.03
N TYR A 11 -11.15 -30.02 -18.22
CA TYR A 11 -11.41 -30.59 -16.91
C TYR A 11 -10.95 -32.06 -16.78
N SER A 12 -10.37 -32.43 -15.62
CA SER A 12 -10.53 -33.79 -15.10
C SER A 12 -10.49 -33.80 -13.57
N TRP A 13 -11.68 -33.95 -13.00
CA TRP A 13 -11.96 -34.09 -11.57
C TRP A 13 -12.39 -35.55 -11.35
N LYS A 14 -11.49 -36.37 -10.82
CA LYS A 14 -11.72 -37.69 -10.19
C LYS A 14 -10.54 -37.84 -9.21
N GLY A 15 -10.66 -37.80 -7.89
CA GLY A 15 -11.67 -38.35 -7.01
C GLY A 15 -10.99 -39.43 -6.18
N VAL A 16 -10.52 -39.12 -4.97
CA VAL A 16 -10.33 -40.09 -3.86
C VAL A 16 -10.57 -39.36 -2.55
N LEU A 17 -11.69 -39.70 -1.93
CA LEU A 17 -12.05 -39.41 -0.55
C LEU A 17 -11.21 -40.33 0.34
N LEU A 18 -10.35 -39.79 1.21
CA LEU A 18 -9.76 -40.54 2.32
C LEU A 18 -9.74 -39.66 3.57
N THR A 19 -10.77 -39.84 4.38
CA THR A 19 -10.90 -39.32 5.75
C THR A 19 -9.94 -40.05 6.68
N CYS A 20 -9.04 -39.34 7.38
CA CYS A 20 -8.33 -39.83 8.57
C CYS A 20 -7.86 -38.64 9.44
N LEU A 21 -8.59 -38.33 10.52
CA LEU A 21 -8.09 -37.69 11.75
C LEU A 21 -8.16 -38.74 12.88
N PRO A 22 -7.51 -38.56 14.05
CA PRO A 22 -6.23 -37.91 14.33
C PRO A 22 -5.31 -38.85 15.15
N ALA A 23 -4.01 -38.90 14.85
CA ALA A 23 -3.03 -39.56 15.72
C ALA A 23 -2.30 -38.51 16.57
N ALA A 24 -2.63 -38.48 17.86
CA ALA A 24 -1.89 -37.77 18.88
C ALA A 24 -0.42 -38.24 18.89
N ARG A 25 0.53 -37.34 18.62
CA ARG A 25 1.94 -37.56 18.92
C ARG A 25 2.48 -36.46 19.81
N THR A 26 2.93 -36.91 20.97
CA THR A 26 3.67 -36.24 22.01
C THR A 26 4.84 -35.43 21.44
N ARG A 27 4.83 -34.10 21.66
CA ARG A 27 6.01 -33.26 21.45
C ARG A 27 7.00 -33.55 22.58
N LYS A 28 8.03 -34.32 22.25
CA LYS A 28 9.22 -34.53 23.09
C LYS A 28 9.94 -33.19 23.24
N ARG A 29 9.92 -32.64 24.45
CA ARG A 29 10.70 -31.46 24.89
C ARG A 29 12.19 -31.79 24.70
N LYS A 30 12.86 -31.12 23.77
CA LYS A 30 14.32 -31.22 23.62
C LYS A 30 14.94 -30.11 24.46
N GLU A 31 15.42 -30.51 25.63
CA GLU A 31 16.37 -29.75 26.45
C GLU A 31 17.61 -29.46 25.59
N MET A 32 18.05 -28.20 25.52
CA MET A 32 19.32 -27.85 24.88
C MET A 32 20.13 -27.01 25.85
N SER A 33 21.15 -27.65 26.41
CA SER A 33 22.11 -27.10 27.36
C SER A 33 22.82 -25.84 26.83
N ARG A 34 22.93 -24.87 27.73
CA ARG A 34 24.07 -23.96 27.96
C ARG A 34 25.41 -24.65 27.63
N GLN A 35 26.48 -24.07 27.10
CA GLN A 35 27.01 -22.71 26.92
C GLN A 35 28.22 -22.86 25.96
N THR A 36 28.63 -21.80 25.26
CA THR A 36 30.07 -21.48 25.08
C THR A 36 30.21 -20.02 24.63
N ALA A 37 31.00 -19.28 25.39
CA ALA A 37 31.33 -17.88 25.15
C ALA A 37 32.49 -17.77 24.17
N THR A 38 32.46 -16.81 23.25
CA THR A 38 33.67 -16.32 22.57
C THR A 38 33.51 -14.85 22.16
N ALA A 39 34.34 -14.03 22.81
CA ALA A 39 34.93 -12.75 22.43
C ALA A 39 34.14 -11.72 21.56
N LEU A 40 33.89 -10.58 22.20
CA LEU A 40 33.56 -9.28 21.62
C LEU A 40 34.80 -8.66 20.93
N PRO A 41 34.73 -8.14 19.70
CA PRO A 41 35.74 -7.21 19.19
C PRO A 41 35.43 -5.78 19.63
N THR A 42 36.37 -5.19 20.37
CA THR A 42 36.44 -3.78 20.76
C THR A 42 36.82 -2.93 19.55
N GLY A 43 35.83 -2.36 18.86
CA GLY A 43 36.03 -1.29 17.88
C GLY A 43 35.73 0.07 18.50
N THR A 44 36.77 0.80 18.93
CA THR A 44 36.64 2.17 19.44
C THR A 44 36.59 3.17 18.28
N SER A 45 35.42 3.34 17.67
CA SER A 45 35.14 4.52 16.84
C SER A 45 34.70 5.68 17.73
N LYS A 46 35.62 6.60 18.01
CA LYS A 46 35.31 7.89 18.62
C LYS A 46 34.68 8.79 17.55
N CYS A 47 33.35 8.84 17.48
CA CYS A 47 32.65 9.92 16.78
C CYS A 47 32.21 10.96 17.82
N THR A 48 32.94 12.08 17.85
CA THR A 48 32.54 13.32 18.52
C THR A 48 31.26 13.87 17.89
N PRO A 49 30.17 14.13 18.65
CA PRO A 49 29.01 14.84 18.14
C PRO A 49 29.28 16.35 18.22
N SER A 50 29.89 16.91 17.17
CA SER A 50 29.88 18.35 16.94
C SER A 50 29.15 18.62 15.63
N GLN A 51 27.83 18.51 15.68
CA GLN A 51 26.98 19.12 14.68
C GLN A 51 25.89 19.87 15.42
N ARG A 52 26.02 21.20 15.36
CA ARG A 52 25.01 22.17 15.76
C ARG A 52 23.77 21.86 14.91
N VAL A 53 22.78 21.20 15.50
CA VAL A 53 21.46 21.04 14.87
C VAL A 53 20.91 22.44 14.58
N PRO A 54 20.64 22.81 13.32
CA PRO A 54 19.86 24.00 13.05
C PRO A 54 18.51 23.78 13.75
N ALA A 55 18.06 24.77 14.50
CA ALA A 55 16.72 24.76 15.06
C ALA A 55 15.74 24.55 13.91
N LEU A 56 15.16 23.35 13.84
CA LEU A 56 14.11 23.00 12.89
C LEU A 56 12.94 23.92 13.19
N THR A 57 12.83 25.01 12.45
CA THR A 57 11.59 25.78 12.33
C THR A 57 10.54 24.79 11.88
N GLY A 58 9.66 24.42 12.80
CA GLY A 58 8.60 23.43 12.60
C GLY A 58 7.80 23.80 11.37
N THR A 59 8.10 23.14 10.25
CA THR A 59 7.33 23.29 9.02
C THR A 59 6.15 22.35 9.18
N THR A 60 5.06 22.86 9.76
CA THR A 60 3.78 22.17 9.71
C THR A 60 3.36 22.13 8.25
N ALA A 61 3.52 20.98 7.59
CA ALA A 61 3.00 20.78 6.23
C ALA A 61 1.51 21.08 6.22
N SER A 62 1.04 21.85 5.23
CA SER A 62 -0.38 22.16 5.13
C SER A 62 -1.15 20.91 4.72
N ASN A 63 -2.45 20.85 5.07
CA ASN A 63 -3.29 19.70 4.75
C ASN A 63 -3.34 19.42 3.24
N ASN A 64 -3.33 20.47 2.42
CA ASN A 64 -3.25 20.37 0.96
C ASN A 64 -1.95 19.72 0.48
N ASP A 65 -0.81 20.11 1.05
CA ASP A 65 0.48 19.50 0.70
C ASP A 65 0.48 17.99 1.00
N LEU A 66 -0.14 17.59 2.12
CA LEU A 66 -0.28 16.19 2.48
C LEU A 66 -1.27 15.46 1.57
N ALA A 67 -2.40 16.07 1.21
CA ALA A 67 -3.38 15.48 0.31
C ALA A 67 -2.78 15.20 -1.08
N SER A 68 -1.95 16.11 -1.60
CA SER A 68 -1.31 15.93 -2.91
C SER A 68 -0.35 14.75 -2.98
N LEU A 69 0.19 14.27 -1.85
CA LEU A 69 0.99 13.03 -1.82
C LEU A 69 0.17 11.78 -2.19
N PHE A 70 -1.15 11.85 -2.08
CA PHE A 70 -2.07 10.77 -2.41
C PHE A 70 -2.65 10.88 -3.82
N GLU A 71 -2.22 11.81 -4.66
CA GLU A 71 -2.76 11.92 -6.01
C GLU A 71 -2.31 10.75 -6.90
N CYS A 72 -3.26 10.13 -7.61
CA CYS A 72 -2.95 9.09 -8.56
C CYS A 72 -2.42 9.70 -9.86
N PRO A 73 -1.24 9.30 -10.37
CA PRO A 73 -0.66 9.89 -11.58
C PRO A 73 -1.40 9.56 -12.89
N VAL A 74 -2.53 8.83 -12.81
CA VAL A 74 -3.29 8.37 -13.98
C VAL A 74 -4.63 9.07 -14.09
N CYS A 75 -5.42 9.06 -13.00
CA CYS A 75 -6.74 9.70 -12.99
C CYS A 75 -6.75 11.04 -12.23
N PHE A 76 -5.66 11.41 -11.56
CA PHE A 76 -5.55 12.59 -10.70
C PHE A 76 -6.52 12.62 -9.52
N ASP A 77 -7.24 11.53 -9.25
CA ASP A 77 -8.00 11.36 -8.01
C ASP A 77 -7.10 10.91 -6.86
N TYR A 78 -7.55 11.18 -5.64
CA TYR A 78 -6.88 10.74 -4.42
C TYR A 78 -6.94 9.21 -4.25
N VAL A 79 -5.79 8.62 -3.94
CA VAL A 79 -5.59 7.21 -3.59
C VAL A 79 -6.01 7.01 -2.14
N LEU A 80 -7.24 6.56 -1.95
CA LEU A 80 -7.80 6.24 -0.63
C LEU A 80 -7.51 4.77 -0.23
N PRO A 81 -7.55 4.41 1.06
CA PRO A 81 -7.45 3.03 1.52
C PRO A 81 -8.41 2.08 0.78
N PRO A 82 -7.94 0.89 0.33
CA PRO A 82 -6.60 0.33 0.47
C PRO A 82 -5.57 1.01 -0.45
N ILE A 83 -4.46 1.49 0.12
CA ILE A 83 -3.45 2.25 -0.63
C ILE A 83 -2.44 1.29 -1.23
N LEU A 84 -2.35 1.29 -2.56
CA LEU A 84 -1.47 0.39 -3.31
C LEU A 84 -0.24 1.13 -3.84
N GLN A 85 0.91 0.47 -3.76
CA GLN A 85 2.18 0.99 -4.27
C GLN A 85 2.85 0.03 -5.25
N CYS A 86 3.75 0.56 -6.08
CA CYS A 86 4.71 -0.24 -6.84
C CYS A 86 5.92 -0.62 -5.97
N GLN A 87 6.83 -1.44 -6.50
CA GLN A 87 8.05 -1.85 -5.78
C GLN A 87 8.95 -0.67 -5.38
N SER A 88 8.88 0.44 -6.12
CA SER A 88 9.63 1.68 -5.85
C SER A 88 8.89 2.67 -4.96
N GLY A 89 7.67 2.37 -4.50
CA GLY A 89 6.91 3.23 -3.57
C GLY A 89 5.94 4.24 -4.20
N HIS A 90 5.75 4.27 -5.53
CA HIS A 90 4.76 5.15 -6.16
C HIS A 90 3.34 4.64 -5.95
N LEU A 91 2.42 5.55 -5.63
CA LEU A 91 1.02 5.23 -5.35
C LEU A 91 0.19 5.17 -6.64
N VAL A 92 -0.74 4.21 -6.70
CA VAL A 92 -1.72 4.07 -7.79
C VAL A 92 -3.05 3.66 -7.18
N CYS A 93 -4.16 4.31 -7.58
CA CYS A 93 -5.48 3.99 -7.05
C CYS A 93 -5.96 2.61 -7.51
N SER A 94 -6.86 2.01 -6.74
CA SER A 94 -7.44 0.68 -7.01
C SER A 94 -8.14 0.59 -8.37
N ASN A 95 -8.69 1.70 -8.87
CA ASN A 95 -9.40 1.74 -10.16
C ASN A 95 -8.44 1.75 -11.36
N CYS A 96 -7.29 2.43 -11.23
CA CYS A 96 -6.28 2.49 -12.29
C CYS A 96 -5.38 1.26 -12.28
N ARG A 97 -5.17 0.67 -11.10
CA ARG A 97 -4.26 -0.45 -10.92
C ARG A 97 -4.45 -1.64 -11.88
N PRO A 98 -5.67 -2.19 -12.09
CA PRO A 98 -5.87 -3.33 -12.99
C PRO A 98 -5.71 -2.97 -14.48
N LYS A 99 -5.72 -1.67 -14.83
CA LYS A 99 -5.60 -1.19 -16.21
C LYS A 99 -4.15 -1.02 -16.66
N LEU A 100 -3.18 -1.20 -15.75
CA LEU A 100 -1.77 -0.91 -15.98
C LEU A 100 -0.92 -2.17 -15.87
N SER A 101 0.01 -2.34 -16.80
CA SER A 101 1.02 -3.41 -16.78
C SER A 101 2.30 -3.00 -16.04
N CYS A 102 2.60 -1.71 -15.98
CA CYS A 102 3.79 -1.15 -15.34
C CYS A 102 3.50 0.19 -14.68
N CYS A 103 4.36 0.59 -13.74
CA CYS A 103 4.18 1.80 -12.95
C CYS A 103 4.40 3.05 -13.82
N PRO A 104 3.47 4.00 -13.92
CA PRO A 104 3.63 5.15 -14.82
C PRO A 104 4.85 6.04 -14.47
N PRO A 105 5.15 6.32 -13.17
CA PRO A 105 6.33 7.10 -12.80
C PRO A 105 7.67 6.40 -13.07
N CYS A 106 7.85 5.15 -12.58
CA CYS A 106 9.17 4.48 -12.61
C CYS A 106 9.32 3.37 -13.65
N ARG A 107 8.25 3.03 -14.39
CA ARG A 107 8.19 1.92 -15.36
C ARG A 107 8.49 0.53 -14.77
N GLY A 108 8.57 0.42 -13.44
CA GLY A 108 8.80 -0.83 -12.72
C GLY A 108 7.55 -1.71 -12.60
N PRO A 109 7.71 -2.94 -12.07
CA PRO A 109 6.60 -3.87 -11.89
C PRO A 109 5.58 -3.34 -10.89
N LEU A 110 4.29 -3.40 -11.27
CA LEU A 110 3.16 -3.12 -10.39
C LEU A 110 2.80 -4.39 -9.61
N GLY A 111 3.55 -4.70 -8.54
CA GLY A 111 3.24 -5.77 -7.59
C GLY A 111 2.18 -5.36 -6.56
N SER A 112 1.29 -6.27 -6.11
CA SER A 112 0.11 -5.93 -5.27
C SER A 112 0.45 -5.61 -3.81
N ILE A 113 1.32 -4.60 -3.61
CA ILE A 113 1.84 -4.20 -2.30
C ILE A 113 0.91 -3.14 -1.71
N ARG A 114 0.32 -3.46 -0.56
CA ARG A 114 -0.51 -2.54 0.22
C ARG A 114 0.34 -1.74 1.20
N ASN A 115 0.27 -0.41 1.16
CA ASN A 115 1.04 0.49 2.01
C ASN A 115 0.23 0.87 3.27
N LEU A 116 0.35 0.04 4.31
CA LEU A 116 -0.34 0.25 5.60
C LEU A 116 0.09 1.53 6.31
N ALA A 117 1.30 2.03 6.08
CA ALA A 117 1.78 3.27 6.68
C ALA A 117 1.04 4.47 6.08
N MET A 118 0.91 4.52 4.76
CA MET A 118 0.16 5.59 4.08
C MET A 118 -1.33 5.54 4.42
N GLU A 119 -1.90 4.36 4.66
CA GLU A 119 -3.30 4.26 5.13
C GLU A 119 -3.49 4.96 6.48
N LYS A 120 -2.54 4.81 7.41
CA LYS A 120 -2.60 5.51 8.69
C LYS A 120 -2.46 7.03 8.53
N VAL A 121 -1.60 7.48 7.60
CA VAL A 121 -1.45 8.91 7.31
C VAL A 121 -2.74 9.45 6.70
N ALA A 122 -3.38 8.72 5.78
CA ALA A 122 -4.66 9.11 5.17
C ALA A 122 -5.79 9.33 6.20
N ASN A 123 -5.74 8.68 7.36
CA ASN A 123 -6.70 8.92 8.44
C ASN A 123 -6.57 10.31 9.07
N SER A 124 -5.41 10.95 8.96
CA SER A 124 -5.12 12.28 9.51
C SER A 124 -5.20 13.41 8.48
N VAL A 125 -5.40 13.06 7.20
CA VAL A 125 -5.46 14.00 6.09
C VAL A 125 -6.92 14.21 5.70
N LEU A 126 -7.26 15.45 5.35
CA LEU A 126 -8.56 15.80 4.78
C LEU A 126 -8.35 15.92 3.29
N PHE A 127 -9.30 15.40 2.53
CA PHE A 127 -9.24 15.36 1.09
C PHE A 127 -10.32 16.27 0.53
N PRO A 128 -10.00 17.18 -0.40
CA PRO A 128 -11.02 17.98 -1.06
C PRO A 128 -11.93 17.09 -1.91
N CYS A 129 -13.19 17.52 -2.02
CA CYS A 129 -14.17 16.88 -2.90
C CYS A 129 -13.66 16.85 -4.35
N LYS A 130 -13.94 15.77 -5.10
CA LYS A 130 -13.58 15.70 -6.53
C LYS A 130 -14.18 16.82 -7.38
N TYR A 131 -15.27 17.43 -6.92
CA TYR A 131 -15.94 18.54 -7.59
C TYR A 131 -15.46 19.91 -7.08
N ALA A 132 -14.30 19.98 -6.43
CA ALA A 132 -13.72 21.25 -5.99
C ALA A 132 -13.49 22.22 -7.15
N SER A 133 -13.13 21.71 -8.32
CA SER A 133 -13.03 22.51 -9.55
C SER A 133 -14.37 23.08 -10.02
N SER A 134 -15.49 22.44 -9.68
CA SER A 134 -16.85 22.92 -9.97
C SER A 134 -17.39 23.89 -8.92
N GLY A 135 -16.65 24.16 -7.83
CA GLY A 135 -17.04 25.08 -6.76
C GLY A 135 -17.29 24.44 -5.39
N CYS A 136 -17.08 23.13 -5.23
CA CYS A 136 -17.23 22.49 -3.91
C CYS A 136 -16.01 22.76 -3.01
N GLU A 137 -16.18 23.54 -1.94
CA GLU A 137 -15.08 23.88 -1.02
C GLU A 137 -14.89 22.87 0.13
N ILE A 138 -15.64 21.77 0.12
CA ILE A 138 -15.66 20.83 1.25
C ILE A 138 -14.45 19.89 1.20
N THR A 139 -13.69 19.86 2.31
CA THR A 139 -12.62 18.89 2.57
C THR A 139 -13.05 17.92 3.67
N LEU A 140 -12.89 16.62 3.44
CA LEU A 140 -13.44 15.55 4.29
C LEU A 140 -12.41 14.45 4.56
N PRO A 141 -12.54 13.70 5.66
CA PRO A 141 -11.77 12.48 5.85
C PRO A 141 -12.11 11.46 4.75
N HIS A 142 -11.16 10.56 4.46
CA HIS A 142 -11.33 9.54 3.41
C HIS A 142 -12.58 8.64 3.60
N THR A 143 -13.07 8.47 4.83
CA THR A 143 -14.26 7.66 5.15
C THR A 143 -15.56 8.29 4.68
N GLU A 144 -15.68 9.62 4.76
CA GLU A 144 -16.92 10.36 4.48
C GLU A 144 -16.95 10.96 3.07
N LYS A 145 -15.78 11.02 2.41
CA LYS A 145 -15.64 11.60 1.07
C LYS A 145 -16.56 10.95 0.04
N ALA A 146 -16.70 9.63 0.06
CA ALA A 146 -17.54 8.90 -0.90
C ALA A 146 -19.02 9.29 -0.76
N ASP A 147 -19.53 9.32 0.48
CA ASP A 147 -20.93 9.66 0.77
C ASP A 147 -21.24 11.10 0.36
N HIS A 148 -20.33 12.05 0.65
CA HIS A 148 -20.47 13.42 0.19
C HIS A 148 -20.49 13.52 -1.33
N GLU A 149 -19.61 12.81 -2.03
CA GLU A 149 -19.50 12.89 -3.49
C GLU A 149 -20.69 12.33 -4.26
N GLU A 150 -21.49 11.46 -3.64
CA GLU A 150 -22.75 10.99 -4.22
C GLU A 150 -23.84 12.06 -4.17
N LEU A 151 -23.86 12.85 -3.10
CA LEU A 151 -24.88 13.87 -2.80
C LEU A 151 -24.42 15.31 -3.04
N CYS A 152 -23.19 15.51 -3.51
CA CYS A 152 -22.60 16.83 -3.67
C CYS A 152 -23.42 17.70 -4.66
N GLU A 153 -23.73 18.92 -4.24
CA GLU A 153 -24.52 19.89 -5.01
C GLU A 153 -23.83 20.29 -6.32
N PHE A 154 -22.49 20.26 -6.34
CA PHE A 154 -21.66 20.60 -7.49
C PHE A 154 -21.38 19.39 -8.42
N ARG A 155 -22.04 18.25 -8.14
CA ARG A 155 -21.98 17.07 -9.02
C ARG A 155 -22.64 17.41 -10.36
N PRO A 156 -21.93 17.29 -11.49
CA PRO A 156 -22.53 17.52 -12.79
C PRO A 156 -23.62 16.47 -13.05
N TYR A 157 -24.80 16.93 -13.46
CA TYR A 157 -25.87 16.06 -13.94
C TYR A 157 -25.42 15.39 -15.25
N SER A 158 -25.31 14.07 -15.24
CA SER A 158 -25.05 13.23 -16.42
C SER A 158 -26.31 12.48 -16.82
#